data_AF-A0A1B3PLS3-F1
#
_entry.id   AF-A0A1B3PLS3-F1
#
_cell.length_a   1.000
_cell.length_b   1.000
_cell.length_c   1.000
_cell.angle_alpha   90.00
_cell.angle_beta   90.00
_cell.angle_gamma   90.00
#
_symmetry.space_group_name_H-M   'P 1'
#
loop_
_entity.id
_entity.type
_entity.pdbx_description
1 polymer ?
#
loop_
_entity_poly.entity_id
_entity_poly.type
_entity_poly.pdbx_seq_one_letter_code
_entity_poly.pdbx_strand_id
1 'polypeptide(L)' 'MSGLTFTTRQHEAGAHQVRESSANLPGGVHLSIAATRSTRLIGLAMARDFMAVHLEFSPEQARAVAAELLACTDALQGRG' A
#
# COMPACT_ATOMS: atom_id res chain seq x y z
N MET A 1 -13.56 -12.52 3.30
CA MET A 1 -12.70 -11.44 3.81
C MET A 1 -11.30 -12.00 3.95
N SER A 2 -10.26 -11.31 3.45
CA SER A 2 -8.89 -11.76 3.70
C SER A 2 -8.62 -11.70 5.20
N GLY A 3 -7.97 -12.72 5.78
CA GLY A 3 -7.46 -12.66 7.16
C GLY A 3 -6.30 -11.66 7.35
N LEU A 4 -6.05 -10.80 6.36
CA LEU A 4 -5.00 -9.81 6.38
C LEU A 4 -5.41 -8.61 7.24
N THR A 5 -4.65 -8.33 8.28
CA THR A 5 -4.88 -7.18 9.16
C THR A 5 -3.82 -6.13 8.91
N PHE A 6 -4.24 -4.94 8.48
CA PHE A 6 -3.35 -3.79 8.37
C PHE A 6 -3.26 -3.05 9.69
N THR A 7 -2.04 -2.71 10.10
CA THR A 7 -1.78 -1.72 11.15
C THR A 7 -1.61 -0.36 10.50
N THR A 8 -2.53 0.57 10.76
CA THR A 8 -2.46 1.95 10.29
C THR A 8 -1.93 2.85 11.39
N ARG A 9 -1.05 3.80 11.02
CA ARG A 9 -0.64 4.91 11.87
C ARG A 9 -0.81 6.23 11.13
N GLN A 10 -1.34 7.23 11.83
CA GLN A 10 -1.30 8.62 11.40
C GLN A 10 -0.19 9.32 12.18
N HIS A 11 0.56 10.18 11.51
CA HIS A 11 1.72 10.83 12.10
C HIS A 11 1.48 12.33 12.29
N GLU A 12 2.13 12.89 13.31
CA GLU A 12 2.00 14.29 13.70
C GLU A 12 2.62 15.26 12.67
N ALA A 13 2.36 16.55 12.87
CA ALA A 13 2.96 17.61 12.08
C ALA A 13 4.49 17.63 12.30
N GLY A 14 5.26 17.39 11.23
CA GLY A 14 6.73 17.33 11.26
C GLY A 14 7.30 15.95 10.91
N ALA A 15 6.50 14.90 10.98
CA ALA A 15 6.90 13.58 10.50
C ALA A 15 7.00 13.55 8.96
N HIS A 16 7.94 12.74 8.46
CA HIS A 16 8.17 12.56 7.02
C HIS A 16 6.94 11.96 6.32
N GLN A 17 6.27 11.02 6.98
CA GLN A 17 5.02 10.42 6.50
C GLN A 17 3.84 11.13 7.14
N VAL A 18 2.72 11.22 6.42
CA VAL A 18 1.43 11.71 6.94
C VAL A 18 0.62 10.54 7.50
N ARG A 19 0.66 9.40 6.80
CA ARG A 19 0.00 8.16 7.18
C ARG A 19 0.84 7.00 6.65
N GLU A 20 0.96 5.96 7.44
CA GLU A 20 1.46 4.67 7.00
C GLU A 20 0.46 3.56 7.34
N SER A 21 0.46 2.51 6.54
CA SER A 21 -0.29 1.29 6.79
C SER A 21 0.57 0.11 6.41
N SER A 22 0.64 -0.93 7.24
CA SER A 22 1.44 -2.11 6.93
C SER A 22 0.77 -3.41 7.36
N ALA A 23 1.13 -4.50 6.69
CA ALA A 23 0.67 -5.84 7.02
C ALA A 23 1.76 -6.86 6.69
N ASN A 24 1.79 -7.95 7.45
CA ASN A 24 2.58 -9.13 7.10
C ASN A 24 1.69 -10.07 6.29
N LEU A 25 2.06 -10.31 5.04
CA LEU A 25 1.39 -11.26 4.16
C LEU A 25 1.84 -12.69 4.50
N PRO A 26 1.03 -13.72 4.17
CA PRO A 26 1.49 -15.09 4.20
C PRO A 26 2.80 -15.26 3.41
N GLY A 27 3.74 -16.05 3.95
CA GLY A 27 5.06 -16.24 3.35
C GLY A 27 6.15 -15.25 3.82
N GLY A 28 5.86 -14.43 4.83
CA GLY A 28 6.85 -13.56 5.48
C GLY A 28 7.17 -12.28 4.72
N VAL A 29 6.30 -11.88 3.78
CA VAL A 29 6.44 -10.61 3.06
C VAL A 29 5.84 -9.49 3.91
N HIS A 30 6.63 -8.45 4.17
CA HIS A 30 6.13 -7.21 4.77
C HIS A 30 5.67 -6.26 3.68
N LEU A 31 4.39 -5.88 3.70
CA LEU A 31 3.79 -4.89 2.82
C LEU A 31 3.60 -3.58 3.60
N SER A 32 4.04 -2.46 3.04
CA SER A 32 3.75 -1.13 3.59
C SER A 32 3.30 -0.15 2.52
N ILE A 33 2.43 0.77 2.93
CA ILE A 33 1.87 1.83 2.12
C ILE A 33 1.99 3.12 2.93
N ALA A 34 2.58 4.17 2.37
CA ALA A 34 2.75 5.43 3.07
C ALA A 34 2.44 6.63 2.17
N ALA A 35 1.80 7.64 2.74
CA ALA A 35 1.66 8.96 2.12
C ALA A 35 2.79 9.84 2.65
N THR A 36 3.71 10.27 1.78
CA THR A 36 4.90 11.02 2.18
C THR A 36 4.66 12.52 2.05
N ARG A 37 4.97 13.28 3.11
CA ARG A 37 4.70 14.72 3.19
C ARG A 37 5.59 15.53 2.26
N SER A 38 6.89 15.23 2.20
CA SER A 38 7.88 16.01 1.45
C SER A 38 7.73 15.86 -0.06
N THR A 39 7.53 14.63 -0.53
CA THR A 39 7.40 14.34 -1.98
C THR A 39 5.96 14.43 -2.47
N ARG A 40 4.98 14.40 -1.54
CA ARG A 40 3.54 14.29 -1.84
C ARG A 40 3.18 13.06 -2.68
N LEU A 41 3.99 12.00 -2.59
CA LEU A 41 3.78 10.73 -3.26
C LEU A 41 3.20 9.68 -2.30
N ILE A 42 2.57 8.67 -2.89
CA ILE A 42 2.14 7.45 -2.21
C ILE A 42 3.18 6.37 -2.50
N GLY A 43 3.90 5.94 -1.46
CA GLY A 43 4.83 4.82 -1.53
C GLY A 43 4.12 3.50 -1.27
N LEU A 44 4.44 2.50 -2.08
CA LEU A 44 4.08 1.09 -1.90
C LEU A 44 5.38 0.30 -1.82
N ALA A 45 5.60 -0.39 -0.72
CA ALA A 45 6.80 -1.21 -0.53
C ALA A 45 6.44 -2.64 -0.16
N MET A 46 7.18 -3.59 -0.74
CA MET A 46 7.17 -4.98 -0.34
C MET A 46 8.58 -5.40 -0.02
N ALA A 47 8.78 -5.96 1.16
CA ALA A 47 10.07 -6.47 1.60
C ALA A 47 9.95 -7.94 2.02
N ARG A 48 10.94 -8.74 1.65
CA ARG A 48 11.13 -10.11 2.13
C ARG A 48 12.62 -10.38 2.21
N ASP A 49 13.07 -10.88 3.34
CA ASP A 49 14.48 -11.15 3.61
C ASP A 49 15.34 -9.89 3.32
N PHE A 50 16.28 -9.97 2.39
CA PHE A 50 17.16 -8.87 1.98
C PHE A 50 16.72 -8.15 0.70
N MET A 51 15.51 -8.44 0.20
CA MET A 51 14.98 -7.84 -1.02
C MET A 51 13.80 -6.92 -0.70
N ALA A 52 13.82 -5.72 -1.28
CA ALA A 52 12.72 -4.77 -1.21
C ALA A 52 12.42 -4.20 -2.59
N VAL A 53 11.13 -4.06 -2.89
CA VAL A 53 10.64 -3.34 -4.06
C VAL A 53 9.87 -2.13 -3.55
N HIS A 54 10.13 -0.97 -4.15
CA HIS A 54 9.48 0.29 -3.85
C HIS A 54 8.89 0.87 -5.13
N LEU A 55 7.60 1.20 -5.06
CA LEU A 55 6.89 1.93 -6.10
C LEU A 55 6.37 3.24 -5.51
N GLU A 56 6.44 4.31 -6.28
CA GLU A 56 5.89 5.60 -5.90
C GLU A 56 4.87 6.07 -6.94
N PHE A 57 3.77 6.63 -6.45
CA PHE A 57 2.68 7.12 -7.28
C PHE A 57 2.29 8.53 -6.87
N SER A 58 1.85 9.34 -7.82
CA SER A 58 1.03 10.50 -7.48
C SER A 58 -0.29 10.04 -6.83
N PRO A 59 -1.00 10.90 -6.09
CA PRO A 59 -2.32 10.56 -5.55
C PRO A 59 -3.32 10.10 -6.61
N GLU A 60 -3.29 10.67 -7.82
CA GLU A 60 -4.16 10.30 -8.94
C GLU A 60 -3.78 8.91 -9.49
N GLN A 61 -2.49 8.66 -9.69
CA GLN A 61 -2.00 7.35 -10.14
C GLN A 61 -2.32 6.25 -9.13
N ALA A 62 -2.16 6.52 -7.83
CA ALA A 62 -2.48 5.58 -6.77
C ALA A 62 -3.97 5.19 -6.78
N ARG A 63 -4.87 6.17 -7.00
CA ARG A 63 -6.31 5.89 -7.14
C ARG A 63 -6.62 5.05 -8.37
N ALA A 64 -5.98 5.34 -9.51
CA ALA A 64 -6.16 4.56 -10.74
C ALA A 64 -5.70 3.10 -10.56
N VAL A 65 -4.52 2.90 -9.97
CA VAL A 65 -4.00 1.55 -9.66
C VAL A 65 -4.93 0.82 -8.68
N ALA A 66 -5.42 1.50 -7.65
CA ALA A 66 -6.38 0.89 -6.71
C ALA A 66 -7.68 0.46 -7.41
N ALA A 67 -8.18 1.25 -8.36
CA ALA A 67 -9.36 0.89 -9.13
C ALA A 67 -9.12 -0.37 -10.00
N GLU A 68 -7.97 -0.46 -10.67
CA GLU A 68 -7.60 -1.65 -11.46
C GLU A 68 -7.44 -2.90 -10.60
N LEU A 69 -6.86 -2.77 -9.39
CA LEU A 69 -6.75 -3.88 -8.44
C LEU A 69 -8.13 -4.41 -8.00
N LEU A 70 -9.09 -3.50 -7.79
CA LEU A 70 -10.47 -3.87 -7.48
C LEU A 70 -11.15 -4.55 -8.68
N ALA A 71 -11.02 -3.99 -9.88
CA ALA A 71 -11.60 -4.57 -11.10
C ALA A 71 -11.04 -5.99 -11.37
N CYS A 72 -9.74 -6.20 -11.18
CA CYS A 72 -9.13 -7.53 -11.26
C CYS A 72 -9.71 -8.51 -10.23
N THR A 73 -10.00 -8.03 -9.02
CA THR A 73 -10.62 -8.84 -7.96
C THR A 73 -12.05 -9.23 -8.33
N ASP A 74 -12.82 -8.28 -8.83
CA ASP A 74 -14.20 -8.50 -9.25
C ASP A 74 -14.28 -9.50 -10.42
N ALA A 75 -13.41 -9.34 -11.42
CA ALA A 75 -13.29 -10.29 -12.53
C ALA A 75 -12.99 -11.73 -12.07
N LEU A 76 -12.09 -11.90 -11.10
CA LEU A 76 -11.79 -13.21 -10.51
C LEU A 76 -12.96 -13.82 -9.74
N GLN A 77 -13.86 -13.00 -9.20
CA GLN A 77 -15.04 -13.44 -8.47
C GLN A 77 -16.26 -13.65 -9.38
N GLY A 78 -16.12 -13.46 -10.68
CA GLY A 78 -17.23 -13.53 -11.63
C GLY A 78 -18.22 -12.37 -11.46
N ARG A 79 -17.77 -11.25 -10.89
CA ARG A 79 -18.53 -10.00 -10.77
C ARG A 79 -18.03 -9.08 -11.87
N GLY A 80 -18.79 -8.98 -12.96
CA GLY A 80 -18.46 -8.16 -14.12
C GLY A 80 -19.72 -7.72 -14.83
#